data_AF-A0A191ZI87-F1
#
_entry.id   AF-A0A191ZI87-F1
#
_cell.length_a   1.000
_cell.length_b   1.000
_cell.length_c   1.000
_cell.angle_alpha   90.00
_cell.angle_beta   90.00
_cell.angle_gamma   90.00
#
_symmetry.space_group_name_H-M   'P 1'
#
loop_
_entity.id
_entity.type
_entity.pdbx_description
1 polymer ?
#
loop_
_entity_poly.entity_id
_entity_poly.type
_entity_poly.pdbx_seq_one_letter_code
_entity_poly.pdbx_strand_id
1 'polypeptide(L)'
;MKLFRYLIPLCLALSAWGQSPLVAAADFAVGDRVFIPLYAENLMNDGYADGIIQSINPDGTVNITLSDVVNGSDKTLYGTCSPSGNSPLTSGGADNAPDASKLVREVPTDKILPWKVGQFQYVERENLSTTIQRWLNGGMAITPNSLDIADRRARELGLPRLREVVAIAKLQVESTGGNGFPVPADRALHGAAAMLDAVAKRLQHNPQAVKDAAAILAGTAPAHSKDLLVETIVHIAKLTQSQLQDLANDDPDPRKVSGYSIAQLTAIYTGWYRMMTANDTQPYEHAQVAFFTDRAKKSLDAGKWPTF
;
A
#
# COMPACT_ATOMS: atom_id res chain seq x y z
N MET A 1 -58.13 -44.09 3.17
CA MET A 1 -58.45 -42.80 2.51
C MET A 1 -57.18 -41.96 2.43
N LYS A 2 -56.71 -41.72 1.19
CA LYS A 2 -55.88 -40.61 0.64
C LYS A 2 -54.68 -40.09 1.48
N LEU A 3 -53.42 -40.42 1.17
CA LEU A 3 -52.53 -39.87 0.11
C LEU A 3 -52.44 -38.34 0.07
N PHE A 4 -51.24 -37.79 0.29
CA PHE A 4 -50.54 -36.71 -0.48
C PHE A 4 -49.27 -36.30 0.31
N ARG A 5 -48.08 -36.85 0.04
CA ARG A 5 -47.09 -36.47 -1.02
C ARG A 5 -46.78 -34.97 -1.05
N TYR A 6 -45.67 -34.57 -0.44
CA TYR A 6 -44.80 -33.50 -0.94
C TYR A 6 -43.33 -33.94 -0.78
N LEU A 7 -42.79 -34.48 -1.88
CA LEU A 7 -41.36 -34.55 -2.17
C LEU A 7 -40.93 -33.14 -2.58
N ILE A 8 -39.99 -32.54 -1.85
CA ILE A 8 -39.25 -31.36 -2.32
C ILE A 8 -37.96 -31.90 -2.95
N PRO A 9 -37.63 -31.52 -4.20
CA PRO A 9 -36.43 -32.00 -4.87
C PRO A 9 -35.20 -31.33 -4.25
N LEU A 10 -34.27 -32.15 -3.81
CA LEU A 10 -32.91 -31.79 -3.44
C LEU A 10 -32.19 -31.31 -4.72
N CYS A 11 -32.25 -30.00 -5.00
CA CYS A 11 -31.41 -29.39 -6.03
C CYS A 11 -29.95 -29.48 -5.60
N LEU A 12 -29.21 -30.38 -6.25
CA LEU A 12 -27.75 -30.34 -6.36
C LEU A 12 -27.33 -28.99 -6.96
N ALA A 13 -27.09 -28.01 -6.10
CA ALA A 13 -26.25 -26.88 -6.44
C ALA A 13 -24.80 -27.40 -6.42
N LEU A 14 -24.33 -27.90 -7.57
CA LEU A 14 -22.90 -28.08 -7.80
C LEU A 14 -22.25 -26.70 -7.65
N SER A 15 -21.61 -26.53 -6.51
CA SER A 15 -20.65 -25.50 -6.19
C SER A 15 -19.59 -25.43 -7.29
N ALA A 16 -19.81 -24.53 -8.26
CA ALA A 16 -18.79 -23.98 -9.13
C ALA A 16 -17.86 -23.09 -8.27
N TRP A 17 -17.06 -23.73 -7.42
CA TRP A 17 -16.03 -23.08 -6.65
C TRP A 17 -14.78 -23.03 -7.50
N GLY A 18 -14.41 -21.80 -7.89
CA GLY A 18 -13.04 -21.41 -8.16
C GLY A 18 -12.29 -22.25 -9.19
N GLN A 19 -12.67 -22.13 -10.46
CA GLN A 19 -11.64 -22.21 -11.50
C GLN A 19 -10.77 -20.95 -11.35
N SER A 20 -9.78 -21.01 -10.46
CA SER A 20 -8.58 -20.20 -10.61
C SER A 20 -8.13 -20.36 -12.06
N PRO A 21 -7.79 -19.28 -12.79
CA PRO A 21 -7.20 -19.43 -14.10
C PRO A 21 -5.98 -20.33 -13.89
N LEU A 22 -6.06 -21.56 -14.41
CA LEU A 22 -4.91 -22.42 -14.56
C LEU A 22 -3.95 -21.60 -15.40
N VAL A 23 -2.97 -20.99 -14.73
CA VAL A 23 -1.75 -20.54 -15.37
C VAL A 23 -1.24 -21.80 -16.03
N ALA A 24 -1.46 -21.93 -17.35
CA ALA A 24 -0.88 -23.00 -18.13
C ALA A 24 0.61 -22.95 -17.80
N ALA A 25 1.12 -24.01 -17.16
CA ALA A 25 2.53 -24.11 -16.86
C ALA A 25 3.27 -23.89 -18.18
N ALA A 26 4.09 -22.85 -18.25
CA ALA A 26 4.84 -22.59 -19.46
C ALA A 26 5.77 -23.79 -19.69
N ASP A 27 5.67 -24.41 -20.86
CA ASP A 27 6.60 -25.47 -21.26
C ASP A 27 7.95 -24.83 -21.54
N PHE A 28 8.86 -24.91 -20.57
CA PHE A 28 10.22 -24.38 -20.70
C PHE A 28 11.13 -25.37 -21.45
N ALA A 29 12.05 -24.84 -22.26
CA ALA A 29 13.08 -25.58 -22.96
C ALA A 29 14.50 -25.13 -22.57
N VAL A 30 15.48 -26.00 -22.79
CA VAL A 30 16.89 -25.63 -22.69
C VAL A 30 17.21 -24.54 -23.70
N GLY A 31 17.89 -23.48 -23.26
CA GLY A 31 18.18 -22.29 -24.06
C GLY A 31 17.15 -21.17 -23.89
N ASP A 32 16.01 -21.41 -23.23
CA ASP A 32 15.03 -20.35 -22.97
C ASP A 32 15.59 -19.32 -22.00
N ARG A 33 15.36 -18.04 -22.33
CA ARG A 33 15.54 -16.94 -21.38
C ARG A 33 14.34 -16.88 -20.45
N VAL A 34 14.61 -16.85 -19.15
CA VAL A 34 13.60 -16.84 -18.10
C VAL A 34 13.74 -15.63 -17.20
N PHE A 35 12.62 -15.21 -16.63
CA PHE A 35 12.54 -14.16 -15.62
C PHE A 35 12.30 -14.82 -14.26
N ILE A 36 13.12 -14.47 -13.28
CA ILE A 36 13.01 -14.96 -11.91
C ILE A 36 12.49 -13.80 -11.07
N PRO A 37 11.18 -13.80 -10.70
CA PRO A 37 10.62 -12.74 -9.89
C PRO A 37 11.21 -12.76 -8.48
N LEU A 38 11.75 -11.62 -8.05
CA LEU A 38 12.14 -11.38 -6.65
C LEU A 38 11.15 -10.37 -6.03
N TYR A 39 9.86 -10.66 -6.19
CA TYR A 39 8.79 -9.75 -5.76
C TYR A 39 8.68 -9.68 -4.24
N ALA A 40 8.42 -8.47 -3.74
CA ALA A 40 8.19 -8.18 -2.34
C ALA A 40 6.73 -7.74 -2.11
N GLU A 41 6.33 -7.69 -0.84
CA GLU A 41 5.02 -7.16 -0.44
C GLU A 41 4.96 -5.64 -0.68
N ASN A 42 6.01 -4.92 -0.29
CA ASN A 42 6.22 -3.53 -0.70
C ASN A 42 6.90 -3.51 -2.06
N LEU A 43 6.17 -3.03 -3.08
CA LEU A 43 6.59 -3.00 -4.47
C LEU A 43 7.85 -2.16 -4.71
N MET A 44 8.17 -1.23 -3.80
CA MET A 44 9.43 -0.47 -3.85
C MET A 44 10.66 -1.37 -3.66
N ASN A 45 10.47 -2.56 -3.07
CA ASN A 45 11.51 -3.55 -2.84
C ASN A 45 11.43 -4.73 -3.81
N ASP A 46 10.61 -4.65 -4.87
CA ASP A 46 10.62 -5.69 -5.90
C ASP A 46 12.00 -5.79 -6.52
N GLY A 47 12.45 -6.98 -6.84
CA GLY A 47 13.63 -7.21 -7.67
C GLY A 47 13.32 -8.21 -8.78
N TYR A 48 14.34 -8.51 -9.57
CA TYR A 48 14.28 -9.64 -10.48
C TYR A 48 15.68 -10.16 -10.79
N ALA A 49 15.74 -11.38 -11.27
CA ALA A 49 16.92 -11.90 -11.95
C ALA A 49 16.51 -12.47 -13.31
N ASP A 50 17.47 -12.57 -14.22
CA ASP A 50 17.26 -13.22 -15.50
C ASP A 50 18.41 -14.14 -15.87
N GLY A 51 18.11 -15.12 -16.70
CA GLY A 51 19.09 -16.13 -17.07
C GLY A 51 18.58 -17.04 -18.17
N ILE A 52 19.44 -17.99 -18.55
CA ILE A 52 19.17 -18.98 -19.59
C ILE A 52 19.13 -20.37 -18.95
N ILE A 53 18.09 -21.15 -19.26
CA ILE A 53 18.00 -22.55 -18.83
C ILE A 53 19.12 -23.36 -19.50
N GLN A 54 20.00 -23.94 -18.68
CA GLN A 54 21.08 -24.82 -19.12
C GLN A 54 20.65 -26.27 -19.21
N SER A 55 19.83 -26.73 -18.26
CA SER A 55 19.32 -28.09 -18.24
C SER A 55 18.00 -28.18 -17.49
N ILE A 56 17.19 -29.18 -17.84
CA ILE A 56 15.96 -29.54 -17.15
C ILE A 56 16.21 -30.89 -16.48
N ASN A 57 15.99 -30.97 -15.17
CA ASN A 57 16.24 -32.15 -14.36
C ASN A 57 15.03 -33.12 -14.44
N PRO A 58 15.22 -34.43 -14.15
CA PRO A 58 14.13 -35.42 -14.19
C PRO A 58 12.96 -35.14 -13.23
N ASP A 59 13.20 -34.35 -12.18
CA ASP A 59 12.21 -33.93 -11.19
C ASP A 59 11.40 -32.69 -11.62
N GLY A 60 11.67 -32.13 -12.81
CA GLY A 60 10.99 -30.96 -13.34
C GLY A 60 11.57 -29.62 -12.89
N THR A 61 12.66 -29.61 -12.13
CA THR A 61 13.43 -28.39 -11.83
C THR A 61 14.38 -28.02 -12.97
N VAL A 62 14.88 -26.79 -12.98
CA VAL A 62 15.81 -26.30 -14.01
C VAL A 62 17.10 -25.74 -13.41
N ASN A 63 18.21 -25.89 -14.13
CA ASN A 63 19.46 -25.22 -13.83
C ASN A 63 19.59 -23.99 -14.74
N ILE A 64 19.84 -22.83 -14.17
CA ILE A 64 19.83 -21.52 -14.86
C ILE A 64 21.19 -20.85 -14.69
N THR A 65 21.78 -20.41 -15.79
CA THR A 65 22.91 -19.47 -15.73
C THR A 65 22.37 -18.05 -15.70
N LEU A 66 22.62 -17.34 -14.60
CA LEU A 66 22.17 -15.95 -14.45
C LEU A 66 22.98 -15.00 -15.34
N SER A 67 22.26 -14.06 -15.95
CA SER A 67 22.80 -12.96 -16.76
C SER A 67 22.84 -11.65 -15.97
N ASP A 68 21.82 -11.39 -15.16
CA ASP A 68 21.66 -10.14 -14.40
C ASP A 68 20.82 -10.40 -13.13
N VAL A 69 21.05 -9.60 -12.10
CA VAL A 69 20.31 -9.60 -10.83
C VAL A 69 20.10 -8.16 -10.38
N VAL A 70 18.84 -7.74 -10.35
CA VAL A 70 18.43 -6.44 -9.82
C VAL A 70 17.78 -6.64 -8.47
N ASN A 71 18.51 -6.30 -7.41
CA ASN A 71 17.98 -6.28 -6.05
C ASN A 71 17.02 -5.10 -5.87
N GLY A 72 15.90 -5.34 -5.20
CA GLY A 72 14.92 -4.29 -4.95
C GLY A 72 15.37 -3.20 -3.98
N SER A 73 16.18 -3.54 -2.98
CA SER A 73 16.72 -2.57 -2.01
C SER A 73 17.71 -1.58 -2.63
N ASP A 74 18.31 -1.94 -3.76
CA ASP A 74 19.42 -1.20 -4.38
C ASP A 74 18.92 -0.30 -5.53
N LYS A 75 17.61 -0.28 -5.77
CA LYS A 75 17.00 0.57 -6.79
C LYS A 75 16.93 2.01 -6.31
N THR A 76 17.71 2.88 -6.96
CA THR A 76 17.30 4.27 -7.11
C THR A 76 16.20 4.30 -8.16
N LEU A 77 14.94 4.49 -7.76
CA LEU A 77 13.82 4.55 -8.69
C LEU A 77 14.15 5.44 -9.89
N TYR A 78 13.83 4.95 -11.10
CA TYR A 78 13.87 5.75 -12.32
C TYR A 78 13.03 7.02 -12.13
N GLY A 79 13.70 8.18 -12.03
CA GLY A 79 13.10 9.48 -12.35
C GLY A 79 12.28 10.19 -11.28
N THR A 80 12.72 10.23 -10.02
CA THR A 80 12.38 11.41 -9.20
C THR A 80 13.22 12.59 -9.70
N CYS A 81 12.64 13.42 -10.56
CA CYS A 81 13.14 14.77 -10.78
C CYS A 81 13.11 15.54 -9.46
N SER A 82 14.21 15.50 -8.71
CA SER A 82 14.55 16.57 -7.78
C SER A 82 15.35 17.60 -8.59
N PRO A 83 14.87 18.84 -8.78
CA PRO A 83 15.66 19.89 -9.40
C PRO A 83 16.61 20.45 -8.33
N SER A 84 17.67 19.72 -8.04
CA SER A 84 18.89 20.30 -7.50
C SER A 84 19.96 20.12 -8.55
N GLY A 85 20.27 21.21 -9.25
CA GLY A 85 21.22 21.25 -10.36
C GLY A 85 22.58 20.67 -9.98
N ASN A 86 23.21 20.05 -10.99
CA ASN A 86 24.58 19.55 -11.05
C ASN A 86 24.83 18.05 -10.78
N SER A 87 23.86 17.17 -11.01
CA SER A 87 24.20 15.77 -11.35
C SER A 87 23.98 15.53 -12.84
N PRO A 88 25.02 15.17 -13.61
CA PRO A 88 24.86 14.86 -15.02
C PRO A 88 23.91 13.66 -15.16
N LEU A 89 22.97 13.77 -16.10
CA LEU A 89 22.19 12.66 -16.64
C LEU A 89 23.15 11.57 -17.12
N THR A 90 23.57 10.72 -16.20
CA THR A 90 24.44 9.58 -16.45
C THR A 90 23.55 8.36 -16.37
N SER A 91 23.43 7.72 -17.52
CA SER A 91 23.22 6.27 -17.69
C SER A 91 23.04 5.51 -16.37
N GLY A 92 21.84 4.94 -16.19
CA GLY A 92 21.69 3.84 -15.26
C GLY A 92 22.74 2.77 -15.57
N GLY A 93 23.43 2.32 -14.51
CA GLY A 93 24.40 1.24 -14.56
C GLY A 93 25.80 1.68 -14.95
N ALA A 94 26.64 1.95 -13.96
CA ALA A 94 28.07 1.62 -13.98
C ALA A 94 28.66 1.96 -12.61
N ASP A 95 28.75 0.95 -11.74
CA ASP A 95 29.94 0.67 -10.95
C ASP A 95 29.67 -0.53 -10.05
N ASN A 96 29.88 -1.73 -10.61
CA ASN A 96 30.67 -2.80 -10.00
C ASN A 96 30.93 -3.88 -11.06
N ALA A 97 32.13 -4.47 -10.98
CA ALA A 97 32.81 -5.31 -11.96
C ALA A 97 32.05 -6.62 -12.34
N PRO A 98 32.49 -7.39 -13.35
CA PRO A 98 31.68 -8.34 -14.09
C PRO A 98 31.17 -9.46 -13.18
N ASP A 99 29.85 -9.52 -12.99
CA ASP A 99 29.24 -10.61 -12.26
C ASP A 99 29.48 -11.89 -13.05
N ALA A 100 30.36 -12.76 -12.54
CA ALA A 100 30.61 -14.05 -13.14
C ALA A 100 29.26 -14.78 -13.21
N SER A 101 28.84 -15.16 -14.40
CA SER A 101 27.56 -15.80 -14.67
C SER A 101 27.34 -16.94 -13.68
N LYS A 102 26.45 -16.73 -12.70
CA LYS A 102 26.28 -17.67 -11.60
C LYS A 102 25.30 -18.76 -12.02
N LEU A 103 25.75 -20.01 -12.00
CA LEU A 103 24.86 -21.16 -12.18
C LEU A 103 24.03 -21.37 -10.91
N VAL A 104 22.72 -21.21 -11.02
CA VAL A 104 21.74 -21.57 -9.99
C VAL A 104 21.16 -22.92 -10.37
N ARG A 105 21.10 -23.84 -9.40
CA ARG A 105 20.67 -25.23 -9.63
C ARG A 105 19.31 -25.48 -9.02
N GLU A 106 18.59 -26.43 -9.61
CA GLU A 106 17.35 -27.00 -9.08
C GLU A 106 16.27 -25.94 -8.79
N VAL A 107 16.15 -24.95 -9.68
CA VAL A 107 15.12 -23.91 -9.59
C VAL A 107 13.77 -24.52 -9.99
N PRO A 108 12.75 -24.46 -9.12
CA PRO A 108 11.42 -24.94 -9.48
C PRO A 108 10.81 -24.11 -10.62
N THR A 109 10.17 -24.78 -11.59
CA THR A 109 9.58 -24.12 -12.78
C THR A 109 8.40 -23.21 -12.44
N ASP A 110 7.73 -23.40 -11.30
CA ASP A 110 6.70 -22.50 -10.79
C ASP A 110 7.25 -21.19 -10.19
N LYS A 111 8.58 -21.09 -10.03
CA LYS A 111 9.28 -19.89 -9.53
C LYS A 111 9.90 -19.04 -10.62
N ILE A 112 9.69 -19.40 -11.89
CA ILE A 112 10.21 -18.67 -13.04
C ILE A 112 9.10 -18.42 -14.05
N LEU A 113 9.27 -17.39 -14.87
CA LEU A 113 8.33 -16.99 -15.89
C LEU A 113 9.04 -16.93 -17.25
N PRO A 114 8.31 -17.12 -18.37
CA PRO A 114 8.83 -16.72 -19.67
C PRO A 114 9.27 -15.26 -19.62
N TRP A 115 10.45 -14.95 -20.17
CA TRP A 115 11.08 -13.63 -20.03
C TRP A 115 10.13 -12.46 -20.27
N LYS A 116 9.41 -12.48 -21.41
CA LYS A 116 8.48 -11.39 -21.78
C LYS A 116 7.30 -11.24 -20.81
N VAL A 117 6.81 -12.35 -20.25
CA VAL A 117 5.70 -12.35 -19.29
C VAL A 117 6.17 -11.73 -17.97
N GLY A 118 7.31 -12.19 -17.45
CA GLY A 118 7.88 -11.66 -16.21
C GLY A 118 8.27 -10.18 -16.33
N GLN A 119 8.86 -9.78 -17.46
CA GLN A 119 9.17 -8.38 -17.74
C GLN A 119 7.91 -7.49 -17.74
N PHE A 120 6.83 -7.93 -18.40
CA PHE A 120 5.57 -7.19 -18.42
C PHE A 120 4.97 -7.06 -17.01
N GLN A 121 4.91 -8.16 -16.25
CA GLN A 121 4.40 -8.13 -14.87
C GLN A 121 5.23 -7.19 -13.98
N TYR A 122 6.55 -7.22 -14.12
CA TYR A 122 7.46 -6.37 -13.37
C TYR A 122 7.26 -4.88 -13.70
N VAL A 123 7.11 -4.51 -14.97
CA VAL A 123 6.81 -3.12 -15.37
C VAL A 123 5.47 -2.64 -14.80
N GLU A 124 4.44 -3.49 -14.79
CA GLU A 124 3.16 -3.14 -14.17
C GLU A 124 3.26 -2.93 -12.66
N ARG A 125 4.05 -3.77 -11.97
CA ARG A 125 4.35 -3.59 -10.55
C ARG A 125 5.13 -2.31 -10.26
N GLU A 126 6.12 -1.96 -11.09
CA GLU A 126 6.86 -0.69 -10.99
C GLU A 126 5.96 0.54 -11.21
N ASN A 127 5.04 0.48 -12.17
CA ASN A 127 4.07 1.55 -12.41
C ASN A 127 3.14 1.75 -11.19
N LEU A 128 2.71 0.66 -10.56
CA LEU A 128 1.93 0.69 -9.32
C LEU A 128 2.75 1.27 -8.16
N SER A 129 4.00 0.83 -8.00
CA SER A 129 4.93 1.36 -7.00
C SER A 129 5.11 2.87 -7.15
N THR A 130 5.35 3.34 -8.37
CA THR A 130 5.50 4.77 -8.69
C THR A 130 4.24 5.56 -8.34
N THR A 131 3.06 5.01 -8.64
CA THR A 131 1.77 5.66 -8.31
C THR A 131 1.61 5.83 -6.81
N ILE A 132 1.86 4.78 -6.03
CA ILE A 132 1.77 4.85 -4.57
C ILE A 132 2.85 5.75 -3.98
N GLN A 133 4.09 5.68 -4.47
CA GLN A 133 5.16 6.52 -3.96
C GLN A 133 4.91 8.01 -4.23
N ARG A 134 4.40 8.36 -5.41
CA ARG A 134 3.97 9.74 -5.69
C ARG A 134 2.93 10.21 -4.68
N TRP A 135 1.95 9.37 -4.37
CA TRP A 135 0.96 9.68 -3.36
C TRP A 135 1.57 9.84 -1.95
N LEU A 136 2.38 8.87 -1.49
CA LEU A 136 3.04 8.90 -0.17
C LEU A 136 3.96 10.12 0.03
N ASN A 137 4.57 10.61 -1.04
CA ASN A 137 5.46 11.77 -1.01
C ASN A 137 4.72 13.11 -1.23
N GLY A 138 3.39 13.13 -1.26
CA GLY A 138 2.61 14.34 -1.53
C GLY A 138 2.79 14.88 -2.95
N GLY A 139 3.24 14.03 -3.88
CA GLY A 139 3.40 14.35 -5.29
C GLY A 139 2.08 14.71 -5.96
N MET A 140 2.15 15.65 -6.91
CA MET A 140 0.98 16.11 -7.65
C MET A 140 0.42 15.03 -8.60
N ALA A 141 -0.84 15.24 -9.00
CA ALA A 141 -1.55 14.51 -10.05
C ALA A 141 -1.96 13.06 -9.72
N ILE A 142 -2.20 12.75 -8.44
CA ILE A 142 -2.89 11.50 -8.05
C ILE A 142 -4.38 11.76 -7.90
N THR A 143 -5.17 11.29 -8.85
CA THR A 143 -6.63 11.46 -8.90
C THR A 143 -7.37 10.17 -8.51
N PRO A 144 -8.66 10.22 -8.15
CA PRO A 144 -9.46 9.02 -7.92
C PRO A 144 -9.46 8.06 -9.12
N ASN A 145 -9.50 8.59 -10.35
CA ASN A 145 -9.46 7.80 -11.57
C ASN A 145 -8.12 7.04 -11.74
N SER A 146 -6.99 7.68 -11.44
CA SER A 146 -5.70 6.97 -11.46
C SER A 146 -5.63 5.86 -10.42
N LEU A 147 -6.28 6.03 -9.27
CA LEU A 147 -6.36 5.03 -8.23
C LEU A 147 -7.33 3.88 -8.60
N ASP A 148 -8.39 4.15 -9.37
CA ASP A 148 -9.24 3.10 -9.94
C ASP A 148 -8.49 2.24 -10.96
N ILE A 149 -7.62 2.84 -11.76
CA ILE A 149 -6.72 2.10 -12.65
C ILE A 149 -5.73 1.26 -11.82
N ALA A 150 -5.18 1.82 -10.75
CA ALA A 150 -4.27 1.11 -9.86
C ALA A 150 -4.95 -0.09 -9.14
N ASP A 151 -6.18 0.05 -8.65
CA ASP A 151 -6.91 -1.09 -8.03
C ASP A 151 -7.16 -2.21 -9.05
N ARG A 152 -7.56 -1.85 -10.28
CA ARG A 152 -7.78 -2.83 -11.34
C ARG A 152 -6.50 -3.63 -11.64
N ARG A 153 -5.37 -2.94 -11.82
CA ARG A 153 -4.07 -3.60 -12.08
C ARG A 153 -3.59 -4.43 -10.89
N ALA A 154 -3.74 -3.91 -9.67
CA ALA A 154 -3.42 -4.66 -8.46
C ALA A 154 -4.28 -5.93 -8.33
N ARG A 155 -5.54 -5.91 -8.79
CA ARG A 155 -6.40 -7.10 -8.87
C ARG A 155 -5.93 -8.09 -9.91
N GLU A 156 -5.58 -7.63 -11.10
CA GLU A 156 -5.05 -8.46 -12.20
C GLU A 156 -3.75 -9.17 -11.82
N LEU A 157 -2.91 -8.50 -11.01
CA LEU A 157 -1.66 -9.04 -10.50
C LEU A 157 -1.80 -9.83 -9.18
N GLY A 158 -3.02 -9.99 -8.64
CA GLY A 158 -3.25 -10.72 -7.40
C GLY A 158 -2.61 -10.10 -6.16
N LEU A 159 -2.66 -8.77 -6.02
CA LEU A 159 -2.03 -7.99 -4.94
C LEU A 159 -3.06 -7.44 -3.94
N PRO A 160 -3.74 -8.28 -3.14
CA PRO A 160 -4.83 -7.86 -2.27
C PRO A 160 -4.37 -6.82 -1.22
N ARG A 161 -3.14 -6.91 -0.73
CA ARG A 161 -2.57 -5.93 0.21
C ARG A 161 -2.47 -4.54 -0.40
N LEU A 162 -1.95 -4.45 -1.63
CA LEU A 162 -1.85 -3.20 -2.37
C LEU A 162 -3.23 -2.61 -2.67
N ARG A 163 -4.24 -3.45 -2.90
CA ARG A 163 -5.61 -2.96 -3.12
C ARG A 163 -6.18 -2.22 -1.92
N GLU A 164 -5.88 -2.67 -0.69
CA GLU A 164 -6.24 -1.91 0.51
C GLU A 164 -5.51 -0.57 0.60
N VAL A 165 -4.22 -0.53 0.26
CA VAL A 165 -3.44 0.71 0.18
C VAL A 165 -4.04 1.69 -0.83
N VAL A 166 -4.34 1.22 -2.05
CA VAL A 166 -4.97 2.03 -3.11
C VAL A 166 -6.33 2.56 -2.66
N ALA A 167 -7.12 1.75 -1.96
CA ALA A 167 -8.42 2.17 -1.47
C ALA A 167 -8.32 3.26 -0.40
N ILE A 168 -7.33 3.17 0.52
CA ILE A 168 -7.06 4.21 1.51
C ILE A 168 -6.58 5.50 0.83
N ALA A 169 -5.65 5.39 -0.13
CA ALA A 169 -5.20 6.53 -0.93
C ALA A 169 -6.38 7.23 -1.63
N LYS A 170 -7.33 6.45 -2.17
CA LYS A 170 -8.51 7.00 -2.84
C LYS A 170 -9.40 7.77 -1.89
N LEU A 171 -9.67 7.22 -0.70
CA LEU A 171 -10.42 7.91 0.35
C LEU A 171 -9.79 9.25 0.73
N GLN A 172 -8.45 9.30 0.85
CA GLN A 172 -7.73 10.54 1.15
C GLN A 172 -7.85 11.56 0.02
N VAL A 173 -7.61 11.15 -1.23
CA VAL A 173 -7.69 12.05 -2.39
C VAL A 173 -9.12 12.59 -2.58
N GLU A 174 -10.14 11.76 -2.42
CA GLU A 174 -11.54 12.18 -2.49
C GLU A 174 -11.91 13.15 -1.37
N SER A 175 -11.41 12.93 -0.16
CA SER A 175 -11.67 13.80 1.00
C SER A 175 -11.13 15.23 0.84
N THR A 176 -10.14 15.41 -0.04
CA THR A 176 -9.50 16.72 -0.32
C THR A 176 -10.04 17.38 -1.60
N GLY A 177 -11.10 16.81 -2.20
CA GLY A 177 -11.76 17.34 -3.39
C GLY A 177 -11.37 16.68 -4.71
N GLY A 178 -10.57 15.62 -4.71
CA GLY A 178 -10.42 14.71 -5.85
C GLY A 178 -9.53 15.19 -7.00
N ASN A 179 -8.94 16.39 -6.91
CA ASN A 179 -8.18 16.97 -8.03
C ASN A 179 -6.71 16.52 -8.08
N GLY A 180 -6.23 15.81 -7.06
CA GLY A 180 -4.85 15.32 -7.01
C GLY A 180 -3.77 16.39 -6.83
N PHE A 181 -4.16 17.59 -6.45
CA PHE A 181 -3.24 18.66 -6.07
C PHE A 181 -3.28 18.85 -4.55
N PRO A 182 -2.15 19.23 -3.93
CA PRO A 182 -2.14 19.69 -2.55
C PRO A 182 -3.16 20.81 -2.36
N VAL A 183 -3.92 20.74 -1.27
CA VAL A 183 -4.87 21.78 -0.87
C VAL A 183 -4.47 22.30 0.51
N PRO A 184 -4.81 23.56 0.84
CA PRO A 184 -4.51 24.10 2.17
C PRO A 184 -5.26 23.31 3.27
N ALA A 185 -4.75 23.39 4.50
CA ALA A 185 -5.23 22.57 5.61
C ALA A 185 -6.72 22.74 5.92
N ASP A 186 -7.24 23.96 5.81
CA ASP A 186 -8.66 24.30 6.00
C ASP A 186 -9.57 23.52 5.06
N ARG A 187 -9.15 23.28 3.81
CA ARG A 187 -9.87 22.48 2.84
C ARG A 187 -9.60 20.99 3.02
N ALA A 188 -8.35 20.62 3.30
CA ALA A 188 -7.96 19.23 3.43
C ALA A 188 -8.70 18.51 4.57
N LEU A 189 -8.93 19.22 5.67
CA LEU A 189 -9.54 18.66 6.87
C LEU A 189 -11.08 18.59 6.81
N HIS A 190 -11.72 19.19 5.82
CA HIS A 190 -13.18 19.29 5.76
C HIS A 190 -13.84 17.91 5.60
N GLY A 191 -13.22 17.04 4.79
CA GLY A 191 -13.62 15.64 4.61
C GLY A 191 -12.91 14.65 5.53
N ALA A 192 -11.97 15.11 6.38
CA ALA A 192 -11.06 14.22 7.08
C ALA A 192 -11.76 13.30 8.09
N ALA A 193 -12.76 13.79 8.84
CA ALA A 193 -13.45 12.97 9.82
C ALA A 193 -14.12 11.72 9.19
N ALA A 194 -14.83 11.91 8.07
CA ALA A 194 -15.47 10.81 7.35
C ALA A 194 -14.44 9.88 6.70
N MET A 195 -13.37 10.44 6.13
CA MET A 195 -12.26 9.69 5.56
C MET A 195 -11.59 8.80 6.61
N LEU A 196 -11.24 9.34 7.77
CA LEU A 196 -10.57 8.62 8.85
C LEU A 196 -11.45 7.49 9.42
N ASP A 197 -12.76 7.71 9.55
CA ASP A 197 -13.71 6.65 9.93
C ASP A 197 -13.76 5.52 8.89
N ALA A 198 -13.78 5.86 7.60
CA ALA A 198 -13.76 4.88 6.51
C ALA A 198 -12.44 4.09 6.47
N VAL A 199 -11.31 4.76 6.70
CA VAL A 199 -9.99 4.10 6.84
C VAL A 199 -9.98 3.18 8.05
N ALA A 200 -10.42 3.64 9.23
CA ALA A 200 -10.48 2.82 10.44
C ALA A 200 -11.29 1.53 10.23
N LYS A 201 -12.44 1.60 9.56
CA LYS A 201 -13.26 0.42 9.19
C LYS A 201 -12.49 -0.59 8.33
N ARG A 202 -11.71 -0.12 7.34
CA ARG A 202 -10.87 -1.01 6.51
C ARG A 202 -9.75 -1.67 7.32
N LEU A 203 -9.20 -0.94 8.29
CA LEU A 203 -8.10 -1.43 9.12
C LEU A 203 -8.53 -2.44 10.18
N GLN A 204 -9.83 -2.63 10.43
CA GLN A 204 -10.34 -3.64 11.39
C GLN A 204 -9.84 -5.06 11.06
N HIS A 205 -9.71 -5.37 9.77
CA HIS A 205 -9.18 -6.67 9.30
C HIS A 205 -7.66 -6.75 9.30
N ASN A 206 -6.96 -5.66 9.65
CA ASN A 206 -5.52 -5.51 9.58
C ASN A 206 -4.89 -5.05 10.91
N PRO A 207 -5.24 -5.68 12.05
CA PRO A 207 -4.85 -5.17 13.37
C PRO A 207 -3.34 -5.14 13.59
N GLN A 208 -2.56 -6.00 12.94
CA GLN A 208 -1.10 -5.99 13.06
C GLN A 208 -0.48 -4.74 12.40
N ALA A 209 -0.96 -4.34 11.21
CA ALA A 209 -0.45 -3.15 10.55
C ALA A 209 -0.75 -1.88 11.35
N VAL A 210 -1.90 -1.83 12.03
CA VAL A 210 -2.24 -0.73 12.95
C VAL A 210 -1.25 -0.65 14.10
N LYS A 211 -0.91 -1.80 14.72
CA LYS A 211 0.08 -1.84 15.82
C LYS A 211 1.47 -1.41 15.37
N ASP A 212 1.91 -1.90 14.21
CA ASP A 212 3.23 -1.58 13.69
C ASP A 212 3.30 -0.09 13.33
N ALA A 213 2.26 0.47 12.70
CA ALA A 213 2.17 1.90 12.43
C ALA A 213 2.16 2.74 13.71
N ALA A 214 1.41 2.31 14.74
CA ALA A 214 1.42 2.93 16.06
C ALA A 214 2.81 2.94 16.70
N ALA A 215 3.55 1.84 16.61
CA ALA A 215 4.90 1.74 17.14
C ALA A 215 5.87 2.70 16.43
N ILE A 216 5.73 2.87 15.11
CA ILE A 216 6.50 3.84 14.31
C ILE A 216 6.18 5.28 14.74
N LEU A 217 4.90 5.63 14.87
CA LEU A 217 4.50 6.98 15.30
C LEU A 217 4.94 7.30 16.74
N ALA A 218 4.97 6.30 17.62
CA ALA A 218 5.48 6.44 18.97
C ALA A 218 7.03 6.47 19.05
N GLY A 219 7.74 6.32 17.93
CA GLY A 219 9.21 6.28 17.90
C GLY A 219 9.83 5.02 18.52
N THR A 220 9.03 3.96 18.70
CA THR A 220 9.46 2.67 19.29
C THR A 220 9.85 1.63 18.23
N ALA A 221 9.66 1.95 16.96
CA ALA A 221 10.05 1.14 15.80
C ALA A 221 10.77 2.01 14.75
N PRO A 222 11.51 1.40 13.79
CA PRO A 222 12.15 2.15 12.71
C PRO A 222 11.16 3.03 11.93
N ALA A 223 11.62 4.17 11.43
CA ALA A 223 10.76 5.15 10.75
C ALA A 223 10.07 4.63 9.48
N HIS A 224 10.57 3.53 8.92
CA HIS A 224 10.06 2.90 7.70
C HIS A 224 9.78 1.40 7.90
N SER A 225 8.70 0.92 7.29
CA SER A 225 8.24 -0.45 7.26
C SER A 225 8.41 -1.09 5.88
N LYS A 226 8.62 -2.41 5.89
CA LYS A 226 8.55 -3.23 4.68
C LYS A 226 7.11 -3.55 4.26
N ASP A 227 6.12 -3.26 5.09
CA ASP A 227 4.70 -3.38 4.78
C ASP A 227 4.15 -2.03 4.29
N LEU A 228 3.67 -2.01 3.05
CA LEU A 228 3.13 -0.81 2.43
C LEU A 228 1.85 -0.30 3.11
N LEU A 229 1.06 -1.18 3.73
CA LEU A 229 -0.11 -0.77 4.50
C LEU A 229 0.31 -0.02 5.78
N VAL A 230 1.40 -0.44 6.42
CA VAL A 230 1.96 0.28 7.59
C VAL A 230 2.41 1.68 7.19
N GLU A 231 3.17 1.81 6.09
CA GLU A 231 3.57 3.11 5.53
C GLU A 231 2.36 4.01 5.21
N THR A 232 1.31 3.42 4.66
CA THR A 232 0.05 4.12 4.33
C THR A 232 -0.62 4.68 5.58
N ILE A 233 -0.72 3.89 6.66
CA ILE A 233 -1.31 4.34 7.93
C ILE A 233 -0.48 5.48 8.54
N VAL A 234 0.85 5.32 8.58
CA VAL A 234 1.78 6.34 9.08
C VAL A 234 1.67 7.62 8.26
N HIS A 235 1.58 7.52 6.94
CA HIS A 235 1.42 8.66 6.04
C HIS A 235 0.12 9.44 6.33
N ILE A 236 -1.04 8.77 6.37
CA ILE A 236 -2.31 9.42 6.71
C ILE A 236 -2.26 10.07 8.09
N ALA A 237 -1.66 9.40 9.07
CA ALA A 237 -1.56 9.92 10.43
C ALA A 237 -0.74 11.21 10.48
N LYS A 238 0.45 11.21 9.86
CA LYS A 238 1.35 12.36 9.79
C LYS A 238 0.76 13.50 8.97
N LEU A 239 0.13 13.19 7.83
CA LEU A 239 -0.54 14.19 6.99
C LEU A 239 -1.64 14.91 7.76
N THR A 240 -2.49 14.16 8.47
CA THR A 240 -3.57 14.71 9.30
C THR A 240 -3.01 15.57 10.44
N GLN A 241 -1.97 15.09 11.13
CA GLN A 241 -1.29 15.85 12.18
C GLN A 241 -0.71 17.16 11.66
N SER A 242 -0.02 17.13 10.50
CA SER A 242 0.54 18.31 9.86
C SER A 242 -0.54 19.34 9.53
N GLN A 243 -1.66 18.89 8.94
CA GLN A 243 -2.76 19.78 8.59
C GLN A 243 -3.43 20.41 9.84
N LEU A 244 -3.57 19.63 10.92
CA LEU A 244 -4.09 20.17 12.18
C LEU A 244 -3.12 21.17 12.82
N GLN A 245 -1.81 20.94 12.69
CA GLN A 245 -0.79 21.89 13.14
C GLN A 245 -0.82 23.17 12.31
N ASP A 246 -1.01 23.08 11.00
CA ASP A 246 -1.13 24.24 10.12
C ASP A 246 -2.36 25.09 10.50
N LEU A 247 -3.52 24.47 10.72
CA LEU A 247 -4.69 25.16 11.26
C LEU A 247 -4.43 25.81 12.62
N ALA A 248 -3.68 25.14 13.49
CA ALA A 248 -3.34 25.68 14.81
C ALA A 248 -2.39 26.88 14.75
N ASN A 249 -1.50 26.91 13.74
CA ASN A 249 -0.61 28.03 13.49
C ASN A 249 -1.38 29.24 12.95
N ASP A 250 -2.38 29.00 12.09
CA ASP A 250 -3.24 30.05 11.54
C ASP A 250 -4.14 30.67 12.62
N ASP A 251 -4.75 29.83 13.47
CA ASP A 251 -5.63 30.26 14.57
C ASP A 251 -5.30 29.51 15.88
N PRO A 252 -4.61 30.16 16.83
CA PRO A 252 -4.22 29.52 18.09
C PRO A 252 -5.39 29.09 19.00
N ASP A 253 -6.58 29.67 18.79
CA ASP A 253 -7.82 29.30 19.50
C ASP A 253 -8.72 28.47 18.56
N PRO A 254 -8.84 27.14 18.77
CA PRO A 254 -9.62 26.25 17.89
C PRO A 254 -11.11 26.61 17.81
N ARG A 255 -11.63 27.43 18.73
CA ARG A 255 -13.02 27.90 18.72
C ARG A 255 -13.27 29.00 17.70
N LYS A 256 -12.21 29.61 17.17
CA LYS A 256 -12.26 30.75 16.24
C LYS A 256 -11.97 30.36 14.79
N VAL A 257 -11.49 29.13 14.57
CA VAL A 257 -11.16 28.61 13.24
C VAL A 257 -12.39 28.65 12.34
N SER A 258 -12.31 29.40 11.25
CA SER A 258 -13.40 29.51 10.29
C SER A 258 -13.72 28.17 9.63
N GLY A 259 -15.00 27.84 9.47
CA GLY A 259 -15.43 26.60 8.82
C GLY A 259 -15.38 25.34 9.68
N TYR A 260 -14.95 25.44 10.94
CA TYR A 260 -14.86 24.32 11.88
C TYR A 260 -15.59 24.60 13.19
N SER A 261 -16.50 23.71 13.56
CA SER A 261 -17.03 23.60 14.91
C SER A 261 -16.13 22.72 15.78
N ILE A 262 -16.20 22.90 17.10
CA ILE A 262 -15.51 22.01 18.05
C ILE A 262 -15.93 20.55 17.85
N ALA A 263 -17.19 20.28 17.48
CA ALA A 263 -17.66 18.94 17.18
C ALA A 263 -16.94 18.33 15.96
N GLN A 264 -16.75 19.11 14.89
CA GLN A 264 -16.01 18.67 13.71
C GLN A 264 -14.53 18.40 14.03
N LEU A 265 -13.86 19.31 14.74
CA LEU A 265 -12.48 19.09 15.18
C LEU A 265 -12.36 17.84 16.05
N THR A 266 -13.27 17.66 17.02
CA THR A 266 -13.32 16.47 17.87
C THR A 266 -13.49 15.19 17.04
N ALA A 267 -14.32 15.21 16.00
CA ALA A 267 -14.53 14.06 15.12
C ALA A 267 -13.26 13.71 14.32
N ILE A 268 -12.47 14.70 13.89
CA ILE A 268 -11.18 14.46 13.22
C ILE A 268 -10.20 13.76 14.17
N TYR A 269 -10.02 14.30 15.38
CA TYR A 269 -9.17 13.66 16.40
C TYR A 269 -9.66 12.24 16.72
N THR A 270 -10.97 12.06 16.90
CA THR A 270 -11.57 10.74 17.13
C THR A 270 -11.22 9.78 16.00
N GLY A 271 -11.43 10.17 14.74
CA GLY A 271 -11.08 9.36 13.57
C GLY A 271 -9.60 9.00 13.52
N TRP A 272 -8.73 9.96 13.86
CA TRP A 272 -7.28 9.74 13.94
C TRP A 272 -6.95 8.65 14.96
N TYR A 273 -7.46 8.73 16.19
CA TYR A 273 -7.22 7.70 17.22
C TYR A 273 -7.82 6.33 16.84
N ARG A 274 -8.95 6.29 16.14
CA ARG A 274 -9.55 5.04 15.65
C ARG A 274 -8.68 4.35 14.60
N MET A 275 -8.07 5.12 13.71
CA MET A 275 -7.11 4.59 12.74
C MET A 275 -5.86 4.00 13.44
N MET A 276 -5.48 4.57 14.60
CA MET A 276 -4.30 4.17 15.37
C MET A 276 -4.56 3.11 16.45
N THR A 277 -5.82 2.69 16.64
CA THR A 277 -6.20 1.67 17.63
C THR A 277 -6.82 0.47 16.93
N ALA A 278 -6.23 -0.71 17.11
CA ALA A 278 -6.78 -1.91 16.49
C ALA A 278 -8.15 -2.22 17.09
N ASN A 279 -9.20 -2.18 16.25
CA ASN A 279 -10.60 -2.43 16.62
C ASN A 279 -11.12 -1.56 17.77
N ASP A 280 -10.69 -0.30 17.86
CA ASP A 280 -11.06 0.64 18.93
C ASP A 280 -10.75 0.13 20.37
N THR A 281 -10.00 -0.98 20.50
CA THR A 281 -9.88 -1.78 21.73
C THR A 281 -8.45 -2.02 22.17
N GLN A 282 -7.49 -2.11 21.23
CA GLN A 282 -6.07 -2.17 21.61
C GLN A 282 -5.53 -0.77 21.81
N PRO A 283 -4.94 -0.48 22.97
CA PRO A 283 -4.63 0.88 23.30
C PRO A 283 -3.41 1.40 22.51
N TYR A 284 -3.60 2.53 21.83
CA TYR A 284 -2.52 3.43 21.46
C TYR A 284 -2.12 4.17 22.75
N GLU A 285 -0.82 4.18 23.07
CA GLU A 285 -0.30 4.74 24.34
C GLU A 285 -1.06 4.28 25.61
N HIS A 286 -1.50 3.02 25.66
CA HIS A 286 -2.20 2.45 26.83
C HIS A 286 -3.60 3.05 27.13
N ALA A 287 -4.27 3.73 26.19
CA ALA A 287 -5.65 4.19 26.35
C ALA A 287 -6.61 3.86 25.18
N GLN A 288 -7.92 3.88 25.46
CA GLN A 288 -9.00 3.65 24.48
C GLN A 288 -9.35 4.92 23.69
N VAL A 289 -9.96 4.76 22.52
CA VAL A 289 -10.42 5.88 21.67
C VAL A 289 -11.29 6.87 22.44
N ALA A 290 -12.21 6.40 23.30
CA ALA A 290 -13.10 7.25 24.08
C ALA A 290 -12.32 8.19 25.02
N PHE A 291 -11.25 7.69 25.66
CA PHE A 291 -10.39 8.50 26.52
C PHE A 291 -9.75 9.65 25.74
N PHE A 292 -9.19 9.35 24.57
CA PHE A 292 -8.56 10.37 23.73
C PHE A 292 -9.57 11.35 23.12
N THR A 293 -10.76 10.88 22.77
CA THR A 293 -11.87 11.70 22.29
C THR A 293 -12.29 12.71 23.35
N ASP A 294 -12.49 12.27 24.58
CA ASP A 294 -12.83 13.14 25.71
C ASP A 294 -11.72 14.15 26.02
N ARG A 295 -10.45 13.71 25.97
CA ARG A 295 -9.30 14.58 26.15
C ARG A 295 -9.23 15.65 25.07
N ALA A 296 -9.39 15.29 23.80
CA ALA A 296 -9.39 16.23 22.68
C ALA A 296 -10.54 17.22 22.82
N LYS A 297 -11.75 16.75 23.11
CA LYS A 297 -12.92 17.60 23.33
C LYS A 297 -12.70 18.62 24.46
N LYS A 298 -12.20 18.17 25.61
CA LYS A 298 -11.91 19.06 26.76
C LYS A 298 -10.90 20.15 26.41
N SER A 299 -9.83 19.81 25.68
CA SER A 299 -8.84 20.79 25.23
C SER A 299 -9.48 21.82 24.28
N LEU A 300 -10.23 21.35 23.28
CA LEU A 300 -10.88 22.19 22.30
C LEU A 300 -11.93 23.14 22.92
N ASP A 301 -12.76 22.63 23.83
CA ASP A 301 -13.73 23.43 24.60
C ASP A 301 -13.04 24.51 25.45
N ALA A 302 -11.83 24.21 25.95
CA ALA A 302 -10.98 25.14 26.70
C ALA A 302 -10.22 26.14 25.80
N GLY A 303 -10.40 26.11 24.48
CA GLY A 303 -9.68 26.97 23.54
C GLY A 303 -8.20 26.59 23.37
N LYS A 304 -7.88 25.30 23.51
CA LYS A 304 -6.53 24.77 23.34
C LYS A 304 -6.52 23.65 22.31
N TRP A 305 -5.55 23.66 21.42
CA TRP A 305 -5.32 22.55 20.51
C TRP A 305 -4.89 21.29 21.27
N PRO A 306 -5.49 20.11 21.01
CA PRO A 306 -5.01 18.86 21.56
C PRO A 306 -3.59 18.55 21.07
N THR A 307 -2.77 17.99 21.94
CA THR A 307 -1.47 17.41 21.57
C THR A 307 -1.65 15.94 21.22
N PHE A 308 -0.98 15.50 20.16
CA PHE A 308 -0.84 14.09 19.80
C PHE A 308 0.16 13.38 20.70
#